data_AF-A0A254S9F2-F1
#
_entry.id   AF-A0A254S9F2-F1
#
_cell.length_a   1.000
_cell.length_b   1.000
_cell.length_c   1.000
_cell.angle_alpha   90.00
_cell.angle_beta   90.00
_cell.angle_gamma   90.00
#
_symmetry.space_group_name_H-M   'P 1'
#
loop_
_entity.id
_entity.type
_entity.pdbx_description
1 polymer ?
#
loop_
_entity_poly.entity_id
_entity_poly.type
_entity_poly.pdbx_seq_one_letter_code
_entity_poly.pdbx_strand_id
1 'polypeptide(L)'
;MNNKIYSLIALGTILFAAACSDNVSPISGSTSIPNMGHELNVQQSPVLCSVMGVTDSLEALEKGCIWSPEMWGPTSGYRVRTGYDNGTNTSGIWYYKFDSTELLLPSVEWSAEVGDSYDSLAFSQVLQACGGAICGKANFTPVGYGMMNRGPEWGEWIKLPSVNVGFAMAGKDASGKFEAVDVSEMGGLCVGYQTDDQISMVLDFDDSVNTLMGDAFYQVRLSAYISEGGFAYREQDERNECFAWSDFVVARNVDGESTQSPFISVEEAVKHLTGIRFEILGVRNYEMDEFKISRIGRYVKTNKRKFLDEENLPVVDESCVSPVAVENFCECNYADSIAVHEGYRIGYDEAFEEAISKFNKRDLAMSLCVSNLRVKLGLEIPASRTGLQPCDNAVPKILQCSDGSYRFSSEFSQLKSSYDAVVQSAILKSKQDNLNQIDSCVSNLSVPKPVAIDDVE
;
A
#
# COMPACT_ATOMS: atom_id res chain seq x y z
N MET A 1 46.12 53.13 -10.10
CA MET A 1 47.15 52.90 -9.05
C MET A 1 46.60 51.85 -8.09
N ASN A 2 47.32 50.73 -7.97
CA ASN A 2 47.36 49.70 -6.91
C ASN A 2 46.02 49.08 -6.43
N ASN A 3 45.70 47.81 -6.72
CA ASN A 3 46.31 46.49 -6.41
C ASN A 3 45.99 45.90 -5.02
N LYS A 4 45.64 44.60 -5.06
CA LYS A 4 45.55 43.52 -4.04
C LYS A 4 44.10 43.14 -3.68
N ILE A 5 43.50 42.03 -4.15
CA ILE A 5 43.80 40.57 -4.11
C ILE A 5 43.90 39.99 -2.69
N TYR A 6 42.92 39.14 -2.32
CA TYR A 6 42.95 37.80 -1.68
C TYR A 6 41.46 37.33 -1.62
N SER A 7 40.93 36.31 -2.31
CA SER A 7 41.20 34.86 -2.42
C SER A 7 40.91 34.03 -1.14
N LEU A 8 39.80 33.28 -1.14
CA LEU A 8 39.53 31.98 -0.48
C LEU A 8 38.09 31.54 -0.86
N ILE A 9 37.93 30.74 -1.92
CA ILE A 9 37.74 29.26 -1.96
C ILE A 9 36.38 28.78 -1.43
N ALA A 10 35.57 28.35 -2.41
CA ALA A 10 34.68 27.17 -2.49
C ALA A 10 33.81 26.77 -1.28
N LEU A 11 32.50 26.72 -1.53
CA LEU A 11 31.72 25.48 -1.51
C LEU A 11 30.55 25.67 -2.48
N GLY A 12 30.58 24.92 -3.58
CA GLY A 12 29.47 24.84 -4.52
C GLY A 12 28.41 23.93 -3.95
N THR A 13 27.21 24.47 -3.74
CA THR A 13 25.98 23.68 -3.65
C THR A 13 25.37 23.63 -5.05
N ILE A 14 25.54 22.49 -5.71
CA ILE A 14 24.76 22.14 -6.89
C ILE A 14 23.36 21.81 -6.38
N LEU A 15 22.42 22.74 -6.57
CA LEU A 15 20.99 22.48 -6.44
C LEU A 15 20.58 21.54 -7.60
N PHE A 16 20.53 20.25 -7.33
CA PHE A 16 19.71 19.34 -8.14
C PHE A 16 18.25 19.55 -7.74
N ALA A 17 17.59 20.53 -8.35
CA ALA A 17 16.14 20.51 -8.47
C ALA A 17 15.79 19.48 -9.55
N ALA A 18 15.69 18.20 -9.14
CA ALA A 18 15.05 17.19 -9.97
C ALA A 18 13.57 17.55 -10.05
N ALA A 19 13.09 17.79 -11.26
CA ALA A 19 11.72 18.15 -11.54
C ALA A 19 10.78 16.99 -11.19
N CYS A 20 10.09 17.07 -10.05
CA CYS A 20 8.80 16.41 -9.87
C CYS A 20 7.77 17.34 -10.54
N SER A 21 7.23 16.90 -11.68
CA SER A 21 6.43 17.75 -12.57
C SER A 21 5.07 18.11 -11.96
N ASP A 22 4.93 19.35 -11.50
CA ASP A 22 3.64 20.05 -11.46
C ASP A 22 3.33 20.55 -12.87
N ASN A 23 2.79 19.70 -13.77
CA ASN A 23 2.12 20.15 -15.01
C ASN A 23 1.38 18.97 -15.69
N VAL A 24 0.11 18.75 -15.34
CA VAL A 24 -0.79 17.93 -16.16
C VAL A 24 -1.60 18.87 -17.05
N SER A 25 -1.26 18.89 -18.34
CA SER A 25 -2.17 19.38 -19.39
C SER A 25 -2.73 18.16 -20.13
N PRO A 26 -4.03 18.14 -20.48
CA PRO A 26 -4.67 16.96 -21.07
C PRO A 26 -4.27 16.82 -22.55
N ILE A 27 -3.61 15.72 -22.90
CA ILE A 27 -3.35 15.36 -24.30
C ILE A 27 -4.44 14.41 -24.76
N SER A 28 -5.32 14.94 -25.61
CA SER A 28 -6.25 14.18 -26.45
C SER A 28 -5.49 13.68 -27.69
N GLY A 29 -5.64 12.39 -28.03
CA GLY A 29 -4.97 11.82 -29.20
C GLY A 29 -5.53 10.45 -29.59
N SER A 30 -6.35 10.45 -30.63
CA SER A 30 -6.89 9.29 -31.32
C SER A 30 -5.94 8.83 -32.43
N THR A 31 -5.84 7.52 -32.71
CA THR A 31 -6.05 6.86 -34.04
C THR A 31 -5.18 5.61 -34.29
N SER A 32 -5.85 4.58 -34.81
CA SER A 32 -5.43 3.59 -35.83
C SER A 32 -4.17 2.74 -35.67
N ILE A 33 -4.43 1.43 -35.60
CA ILE A 33 -3.55 0.28 -35.85
C ILE A 33 -2.83 0.39 -37.22
N PRO A 34 -1.61 -0.16 -37.35
CA PRO A 34 -1.43 -1.23 -38.33
C PRO A 34 -0.71 -2.47 -37.78
N ASN A 35 -1.24 -3.60 -38.20
CA ASN A 35 -0.74 -4.97 -38.07
C ASN A 35 0.66 -5.10 -38.70
N MET A 36 1.68 -5.64 -38.02
CA MET A 36 2.80 -6.35 -38.67
C MET A 36 3.44 -7.36 -37.71
N GLY A 37 3.44 -8.62 -38.12
CA GLY A 37 4.26 -9.66 -37.51
C GLY A 37 5.72 -9.50 -37.92
N HIS A 38 6.64 -9.77 -37.00
CA HIS A 38 8.02 -10.06 -37.34
C HIS A 38 8.67 -10.95 -36.27
N GLU A 39 9.30 -12.01 -36.74
CA GLU A 39 10.18 -12.90 -35.99
C GLU A 39 11.34 -12.09 -35.34
N LEU A 40 11.46 -12.13 -34.02
CA LEU A 40 12.63 -11.62 -33.31
C LEU A 40 13.47 -12.80 -32.79
N ASN A 41 14.47 -13.13 -33.59
CA ASN A 41 15.61 -13.94 -33.23
C ASN A 41 16.71 -13.00 -32.71
N VAL A 42 16.71 -12.65 -31.42
CA VAL A 42 17.84 -11.97 -30.78
C VAL A 42 18.10 -12.57 -29.40
N GLN A 43 19.23 -13.25 -29.32
CA GLN A 43 19.79 -13.93 -28.16
C GLN A 43 20.55 -12.91 -27.27
N GLN A 44 19.89 -11.82 -26.89
CA GLN A 44 20.39 -10.87 -25.89
C GLN A 44 19.54 -11.03 -24.63
N SER A 45 20.18 -11.15 -23.47
CA SER A 45 19.47 -11.18 -22.18
C SER A 45 18.55 -9.96 -22.10
N PRO A 46 17.28 -10.13 -21.73
CA PRO A 46 16.31 -9.05 -21.79
C PRO A 46 16.72 -7.88 -20.88
N VAL A 47 16.72 -6.68 -21.44
CA VAL A 47 16.99 -5.42 -20.73
C VAL A 47 15.68 -4.90 -20.13
N LEU A 48 15.70 -4.37 -18.91
CA LEU A 48 14.50 -3.79 -18.29
C LEU A 48 14.10 -2.48 -18.97
N CYS A 49 12.81 -2.31 -19.29
CA CYS A 49 12.33 -1.10 -19.97
C CYS A 49 12.50 0.19 -19.18
N SER A 50 12.45 0.12 -17.84
CA SER A 50 12.73 1.25 -16.95
C SER A 50 14.15 1.79 -17.13
N VAL A 51 15.13 0.91 -17.38
CA VAL A 51 16.53 1.29 -17.63
C VAL A 51 16.67 2.02 -18.97
N MET A 52 15.76 1.78 -19.91
CA MET A 52 15.77 2.40 -21.24
C MET A 52 14.89 3.65 -21.35
N GLY A 53 14.29 4.12 -20.24
CA GLY A 53 13.40 5.28 -20.21
C GLY A 53 12.15 5.11 -21.08
N VAL A 54 11.75 3.87 -21.34
CA VAL A 54 10.58 3.54 -22.14
C VAL A 54 9.35 3.73 -21.29
N THR A 55 8.31 4.42 -21.77
CA THR A 55 7.09 4.66 -20.97
C THR A 55 5.86 3.94 -21.50
N ASP A 56 5.94 3.39 -22.71
CA ASP A 56 4.83 2.69 -23.36
C ASP A 56 5.16 1.22 -23.68
N SER A 57 4.14 0.38 -23.61
CA SER A 57 4.19 -1.05 -23.95
C SER A 57 4.52 -1.29 -25.42
N LEU A 58 4.10 -0.39 -26.32
CA LEU A 58 4.44 -0.47 -27.75
C LEU A 58 5.93 -0.18 -27.99
N GLU A 59 6.43 0.89 -27.38
CA GLU A 59 7.85 1.26 -27.43
C GLU A 59 8.74 0.19 -26.77
N ALA A 60 8.22 -0.50 -25.74
CA ALA A 60 8.91 -1.63 -25.10
C ALA A 60 9.07 -2.82 -26.03
N LEU A 61 8.02 -3.15 -26.78
CA LEU A 61 8.04 -4.20 -27.80
C LEU A 61 9.06 -3.85 -28.91
N GLU A 62 9.08 -2.60 -29.36
CA GLU A 62 10.02 -2.11 -30.39
C GLU A 62 11.48 -2.14 -29.91
N LYS A 63 11.72 -1.83 -28.64
CA LYS A 63 13.06 -1.82 -28.04
C LYS A 63 13.51 -3.19 -27.51
N GLY A 64 12.67 -4.21 -27.58
CA GLY A 64 12.97 -5.56 -27.10
C GLY A 64 13.28 -5.62 -25.61
N CYS A 65 12.75 -4.67 -24.83
CA CYS A 65 12.94 -4.62 -23.39
C CYS A 65 11.78 -5.33 -22.67
N ILE A 66 12.03 -5.89 -21.50
CA ILE A 66 11.00 -6.54 -20.68
C ILE A 66 10.63 -5.63 -19.52
N TRP A 67 9.33 -5.42 -19.33
CA TRP A 67 8.81 -4.80 -18.12
C TRP A 67 8.95 -5.77 -16.96
N SER A 68 9.62 -5.32 -15.89
CA SER A 68 9.56 -5.99 -14.59
C SER A 68 8.11 -6.07 -14.12
N PRO A 69 7.55 -7.26 -13.90
CA PRO A 69 6.19 -7.40 -13.41
C PRO A 69 6.03 -6.84 -11.99
N GLU A 70 5.34 -5.71 -11.86
CA GLU A 70 5.07 -5.03 -10.60
C GLU A 70 3.78 -5.52 -9.96
N MET A 71 3.74 -5.51 -8.62
CA MET A 71 2.49 -5.57 -7.88
C MET A 71 2.24 -4.24 -7.18
N TRP A 72 0.99 -4.01 -6.79
CA TRP A 72 0.58 -2.71 -6.28
C TRP A 72 1.03 -2.49 -4.83
N GLY A 73 1.63 -1.34 -4.56
CA GLY A 73 1.95 -0.86 -3.22
C GLY A 73 1.78 0.65 -3.15
N PRO A 74 2.07 1.27 -2.00
CA PRO A 74 1.75 2.68 -1.81
C PRO A 74 2.58 3.63 -2.71
N THR A 75 3.70 3.16 -3.27
CA THR A 75 4.56 3.93 -4.19
C THR A 75 4.20 3.73 -5.67
N SER A 76 3.26 2.84 -5.97
CA SER A 76 3.12 2.23 -7.29
C SER A 76 2.51 3.11 -8.38
N GLY A 77 1.97 4.29 -8.08
CA GLY A 77 1.14 4.98 -9.06
C GLY A 77 -0.35 4.75 -8.88
N TYR A 78 -1.11 5.31 -9.82
CA TYR A 78 -2.53 5.04 -10.01
C TYR A 78 -2.77 3.70 -10.74
N ARG A 79 -1.73 3.19 -11.41
CA ARG A 79 -1.71 1.94 -12.15
C ARG A 79 -0.34 1.28 -12.00
N VAL A 80 -0.30 -0.05 -11.93
CA VAL A 80 0.96 -0.82 -12.03
C VAL A 80 1.08 -1.59 -13.32
N ARG A 81 2.31 -1.89 -13.72
CA ARG A 81 2.57 -2.81 -14.82
C ARG A 81 2.66 -4.23 -14.28
N THR A 82 1.52 -4.91 -14.22
CA THR A 82 1.39 -6.27 -13.66
C THR A 82 2.24 -7.34 -14.35
N GLY A 83 2.71 -7.07 -15.57
CA GLY A 83 3.32 -8.04 -16.48
C GLY A 83 2.30 -8.84 -17.30
N TYR A 84 1.00 -8.59 -17.08
CA TYR A 84 -0.13 -9.29 -17.70
C TYR A 84 -1.01 -8.36 -18.54
N ASP A 85 -0.51 -7.19 -18.92
CA ASP A 85 -1.20 -6.29 -19.86
C ASP A 85 -1.16 -6.88 -21.27
N ASN A 86 -2.25 -6.74 -22.02
CA ASN A 86 -2.39 -7.20 -23.40
C ASN A 86 -2.01 -6.10 -24.44
N GLY A 87 -1.31 -5.05 -24.01
CA GLY A 87 -0.93 -3.90 -24.83
C GLY A 87 -1.97 -2.78 -24.85
N THR A 88 -3.09 -2.91 -24.14
CA THR A 88 -4.13 -1.87 -24.04
C THR A 88 -3.87 -0.87 -22.92
N ASN A 89 -2.86 -1.09 -22.08
CA ASN A 89 -2.55 -0.24 -20.92
C ASN A 89 -3.73 -0.10 -19.93
N THR A 90 -4.52 -1.16 -19.77
CA THR A 90 -5.68 -1.19 -18.87
C THR A 90 -5.56 -2.21 -17.75
N SER A 91 -4.43 -2.92 -17.65
CA SER A 91 -4.10 -3.74 -16.49
C SER A 91 -3.59 -2.93 -15.30
N GLY A 92 -3.63 -3.53 -14.12
CA GLY A 92 -3.07 -2.97 -12.88
C GLY A 92 -3.84 -1.78 -12.33
N ILE A 93 -5.15 -1.70 -12.62
CA ILE A 93 -6.03 -0.62 -12.19
C ILE A 93 -6.99 -1.07 -11.10
N TRP A 94 -7.43 -0.11 -10.28
CA TRP A 94 -8.48 -0.32 -9.28
C TRP A 94 -9.86 -0.04 -9.87
N TYR A 95 -10.86 -0.81 -9.45
CA TYR A 95 -12.27 -0.61 -9.75
C TYR A 95 -13.13 -0.85 -8.52
N TYR A 96 -14.38 -0.42 -8.56
CA TYR A 96 -15.35 -0.75 -7.54
C TYR A 96 -16.67 -1.20 -8.15
N LYS A 97 -17.37 -2.05 -7.40
CA LYS A 97 -18.70 -2.54 -7.75
C LYS A 97 -19.54 -2.71 -6.50
N PHE A 98 -20.82 -2.40 -6.62
CA PHE A 98 -21.80 -2.54 -5.56
C PHE A 98 -22.81 -3.60 -5.95
N ASP A 99 -22.94 -4.64 -5.12
CA ASP A 99 -23.96 -5.67 -5.28
C ASP A 99 -25.07 -5.38 -4.26
N SER A 100 -26.14 -4.72 -4.70
CA SER A 100 -27.29 -4.41 -3.85
C SER A 100 -28.24 -5.59 -3.70
N THR A 101 -29.05 -5.56 -2.65
CA THR A 101 -30.21 -6.43 -2.50
C THR A 101 -31.48 -5.58 -2.47
N GLU A 102 -32.65 -6.21 -2.54
CA GLU A 102 -33.93 -5.51 -2.32
C GLU A 102 -34.02 -4.85 -0.92
N LEU A 103 -33.17 -5.26 0.02
CA LEU A 103 -33.23 -4.87 1.43
C LEU A 103 -32.18 -3.83 1.82
N LEU A 104 -30.99 -3.90 1.22
CA LEU A 104 -29.82 -3.12 1.62
C LEU A 104 -29.13 -2.55 0.38
N LEU A 105 -28.87 -1.25 0.43
CA LEU A 105 -28.10 -0.51 -0.57
C LEU A 105 -26.67 -0.29 -0.05
N PRO A 106 -25.67 -0.97 -0.62
CA PRO A 106 -24.27 -0.71 -0.33
C PRO A 106 -23.82 0.66 -0.87
N SER A 107 -22.92 1.29 -0.14
CA SER A 107 -22.24 2.54 -0.48
C SER A 107 -20.88 2.59 0.22
N VAL A 108 -20.00 3.47 -0.24
CA VAL A 108 -18.71 3.72 0.42
C VAL A 108 -18.52 5.22 0.60
N GLU A 109 -18.18 5.62 1.82
CA GLU A 109 -17.63 6.94 2.11
C GLU A 109 -16.11 6.86 1.91
N TRP A 110 -15.66 7.29 0.74
CA TRP A 110 -14.24 7.35 0.39
C TRP A 110 -13.56 8.54 1.08
N SER A 111 -12.25 8.42 1.34
CA SER A 111 -11.48 9.53 1.94
C SER A 111 -11.30 10.74 1.01
N ALA A 112 -11.59 10.59 -0.28
CA ALA A 112 -11.62 11.64 -1.29
C ALA A 112 -12.59 11.28 -2.43
N GLU A 113 -12.75 12.16 -3.42
CA GLU A 113 -13.61 11.91 -4.58
C GLU A 113 -13.10 10.73 -5.42
N VAL A 114 -14.02 9.89 -5.87
CA VAL A 114 -13.75 8.76 -6.77
C VAL A 114 -14.39 9.05 -8.12
N GLY A 115 -13.63 8.85 -9.19
CA GLY A 115 -14.08 8.99 -10.57
C GLY A 115 -14.88 7.78 -11.07
N ASP A 116 -15.05 7.69 -12.38
CA ASP A 116 -15.79 6.59 -13.00
C ASP A 116 -15.07 5.25 -12.79
N SER A 117 -15.81 4.24 -12.31
CA SER A 117 -15.25 2.90 -12.09
C SER A 117 -14.60 2.35 -13.38
N TYR A 118 -13.49 1.63 -13.21
CA TYR A 118 -12.65 1.08 -14.28
C TYR A 118 -11.87 2.08 -15.14
N ASP A 119 -11.87 3.37 -14.78
CA ASP A 119 -10.88 4.35 -15.24
C ASP A 119 -9.57 4.17 -14.44
N SER A 120 -8.40 4.30 -15.09
CA SER A 120 -7.10 4.16 -14.42
C SER A 120 -6.82 5.25 -13.38
N LEU A 121 -7.54 6.37 -13.46
CA LEU A 121 -7.46 7.49 -12.53
C LEU A 121 -8.64 7.56 -11.56
N ALA A 122 -9.57 6.58 -11.59
CA ALA A 122 -10.77 6.55 -10.77
C ALA A 122 -10.47 6.79 -9.28
N PHE A 123 -9.38 6.19 -8.78
CA PHE A 123 -8.96 6.27 -7.39
C PHE A 123 -7.83 7.27 -7.11
N SER A 124 -7.45 8.10 -8.07
CA SER A 124 -6.26 8.96 -7.95
C SER A 124 -6.28 9.87 -6.72
N GLN A 125 -7.41 10.51 -6.41
CA GLN A 125 -7.54 11.36 -5.23
C GLN A 125 -7.58 10.54 -3.93
N VAL A 126 -8.25 9.38 -3.92
CA VAL A 126 -8.29 8.47 -2.77
C VAL A 126 -6.89 7.97 -2.45
N LEU A 127 -6.16 7.49 -3.45
CA LEU A 127 -4.76 7.06 -3.31
C LEU A 127 -3.91 8.17 -2.70
N GLN A 128 -4.06 9.42 -3.16
CA GLN A 128 -3.33 10.54 -2.58
C GLN A 128 -3.71 10.81 -1.12
N ALA A 129 -5.01 10.81 -0.80
CA ALA A 129 -5.52 11.06 0.55
C ALA A 129 -5.14 9.94 1.54
N CYS A 130 -5.08 8.70 1.07
CA CYS A 130 -4.76 7.50 1.85
C CYS A 130 -3.25 7.15 1.85
N GLY A 131 -2.38 8.04 1.36
CA GLY A 131 -0.93 7.83 1.37
C GLY A 131 -0.44 6.69 0.47
N GLY A 132 -1.08 6.52 -0.68
CA GLY A 132 -0.84 5.47 -1.66
C GLY A 132 -1.73 4.24 -1.48
N ALA A 133 -2.55 4.17 -0.41
CA ALA A 133 -3.46 3.06 -0.15
C ALA A 133 -4.87 3.27 -0.74
N ILE A 134 -5.68 2.21 -0.84
CA ILE A 134 -7.13 2.34 -1.06
C ILE A 134 -7.82 2.29 0.29
N CYS A 135 -8.52 3.35 0.69
CA CYS A 135 -9.19 3.41 1.98
C CYS A 135 -10.58 4.06 1.91
N GLY A 136 -11.48 3.62 2.79
CA GLY A 136 -12.85 4.10 2.86
C GLY A 136 -13.66 3.41 3.94
N LYS A 137 -14.93 3.81 4.06
CA LYS A 137 -15.89 3.25 5.00
C LYS A 137 -17.08 2.68 4.26
N ALA A 138 -17.27 1.37 4.32
CA ALA A 138 -18.42 0.71 3.72
C ALA A 138 -19.68 0.93 4.57
N ASN A 139 -20.81 1.17 3.91
CA ASN A 139 -22.09 1.41 4.57
C ASN A 139 -23.23 0.74 3.79
N PHE A 140 -24.16 0.12 4.51
CA PHE A 140 -25.28 -0.64 3.96
C PHE A 140 -26.60 -0.05 4.45
N THR A 141 -27.20 0.83 3.63
CA THR A 141 -28.42 1.55 4.00
C THR A 141 -29.68 0.70 3.76
N PRO A 142 -30.57 0.52 4.76
CA PRO A 142 -31.83 -0.19 4.56
C PRO A 142 -32.81 0.50 3.61
N VAL A 143 -33.43 -0.29 2.75
CA VAL A 143 -34.53 0.17 1.88
C VAL A 143 -35.87 -0.07 2.60
N GLY A 144 -36.30 0.92 3.39
CA GLY A 144 -37.66 1.00 3.94
C GLY A 144 -37.78 0.87 5.47
N TYR A 145 -38.79 1.56 6.03
CA TYR A 145 -39.05 1.70 7.47
C TYR A 145 -39.51 0.41 8.19
N GLY A 146 -39.89 -0.65 7.46
CA GLY A 146 -40.59 -1.82 8.00
C GLY A 146 -39.72 -2.98 8.49
N MET A 147 -38.40 -2.85 8.42
CA MET A 147 -37.48 -3.99 8.61
C MET A 147 -36.43 -3.82 9.71
N MET A 148 -36.38 -2.67 10.40
CA MET A 148 -35.49 -2.45 11.56
C MET A 148 -35.69 -3.45 12.71
N ASN A 149 -36.81 -4.19 12.72
CA ASN A 149 -37.21 -5.11 13.79
C ASN A 149 -37.41 -6.58 13.35
N ARG A 150 -37.00 -6.98 12.14
CA ARG A 150 -37.17 -8.37 11.69
C ARG A 150 -35.90 -9.18 11.98
N GLY A 151 -36.05 -10.26 12.76
CA GLY A 151 -34.95 -11.07 13.28
C GLY A 151 -34.15 -11.87 12.23
N PRO A 152 -33.17 -12.69 12.67
CA PRO A 152 -32.26 -13.48 11.83
C PRO A 152 -32.94 -14.60 11.00
N GLU A 153 -34.27 -14.69 11.06
CA GLU A 153 -35.12 -15.79 10.58
C GLU A 153 -35.23 -15.88 9.04
N TRP A 154 -34.59 -14.97 8.31
CA TRP A 154 -34.48 -14.98 6.83
C TRP A 154 -33.09 -15.41 6.34
N GLY A 155 -32.24 -15.92 7.25
CA GLY A 155 -30.80 -16.13 7.08
C GLY A 155 -30.33 -17.29 6.20
N GLU A 156 -31.14 -17.83 5.27
CA GLU A 156 -30.71 -18.99 4.47
C GLU A 156 -30.78 -18.81 2.95
N TRP A 157 -31.41 -17.74 2.42
CA TRP A 157 -31.72 -17.64 0.97
C TRP A 157 -31.45 -16.29 0.31
N ILE A 158 -30.84 -15.33 1.01
CA ILE A 158 -30.64 -13.98 0.49
C ILE A 158 -29.15 -13.76 0.28
N LYS A 159 -28.73 -13.59 -0.97
CA LYS A 159 -27.39 -13.07 -1.32
C LYS A 159 -27.16 -11.80 -0.50
N LEU A 160 -26.12 -11.76 0.33
CA LEU A 160 -25.81 -10.58 1.12
C LEU A 160 -25.40 -9.42 0.19
N PRO A 161 -25.77 -8.16 0.51
CA PRO A 161 -25.24 -7.03 -0.23
C PRO A 161 -23.72 -6.96 -0.03
N SER A 162 -22.99 -6.48 -1.04
CA SER A 162 -21.55 -6.31 -0.91
C SER A 162 -21.02 -5.05 -1.56
N VAL A 163 -19.99 -4.50 -0.92
CA VAL A 163 -19.06 -3.56 -1.53
C VAL A 163 -17.88 -4.38 -2.04
N ASN A 164 -17.56 -4.23 -3.31
CA ASN A 164 -16.42 -4.89 -3.94
C ASN A 164 -15.43 -3.84 -4.42
N VAL A 165 -14.19 -3.93 -3.96
CA VAL A 165 -13.08 -3.11 -4.41
C VAL A 165 -12.08 -4.02 -5.11
N GLY A 166 -11.98 -3.90 -6.42
CA GLY A 166 -11.24 -4.82 -7.26
C GLY A 166 -9.94 -4.25 -7.80
N PHE A 167 -8.98 -5.13 -8.05
CA PHE A 167 -7.72 -4.85 -8.69
C PHE A 167 -7.56 -5.76 -9.91
N ALA A 168 -7.52 -5.16 -11.09
CA ALA A 168 -7.42 -5.88 -12.35
C ALA A 168 -5.97 -6.29 -12.62
N MET A 169 -5.72 -7.58 -12.82
CA MET A 169 -4.39 -8.06 -13.18
C MET A 169 -4.14 -7.98 -14.68
N ALA A 170 -5.18 -8.22 -15.48
CA ALA A 170 -5.09 -8.29 -16.93
C ALA A 170 -5.56 -7.00 -17.62
N GLY A 171 -5.20 -6.86 -18.90
CA GLY A 171 -5.73 -5.81 -19.77
C GLY A 171 -7.14 -6.14 -20.28
N LYS A 172 -7.86 -5.13 -20.74
CA LYS A 172 -9.19 -5.21 -21.34
C LYS A 172 -9.10 -5.54 -22.83
N ASP A 173 -10.06 -6.29 -23.32
CA ASP A 173 -10.28 -6.52 -24.75
C ASP A 173 -11.04 -5.35 -25.40
N ALA A 174 -11.32 -5.48 -26.70
CA ALA A 174 -12.09 -4.49 -27.46
C ALA A 174 -13.56 -4.36 -26.99
N SER A 175 -14.07 -5.30 -26.20
CA SER A 175 -15.40 -5.26 -25.58
C SER A 175 -15.40 -4.56 -24.22
N GLY A 176 -14.22 -4.18 -23.72
CA GLY A 176 -14.02 -3.56 -22.41
C GLY A 176 -13.95 -4.54 -21.24
N LYS A 177 -13.86 -5.85 -21.52
CA LYS A 177 -13.74 -6.90 -20.50
C LYS A 177 -12.28 -7.27 -20.27
N PHE A 178 -11.89 -7.50 -19.03
CA PHE A 178 -10.55 -8.00 -18.73
C PHE A 178 -10.35 -9.40 -19.32
N GLU A 179 -9.25 -9.61 -20.04
CA GLU A 179 -8.87 -10.91 -20.59
C GLU A 179 -8.29 -11.82 -19.50
N ALA A 180 -8.44 -13.13 -19.66
CA ALA A 180 -7.87 -14.10 -18.74
C ALA A 180 -6.34 -14.19 -18.88
N VAL A 181 -5.63 -14.34 -17.76
CA VAL A 181 -4.18 -14.49 -17.74
C VAL A 181 -3.75 -15.65 -16.84
N ASP A 182 -2.63 -16.27 -17.19
CA ASP A 182 -2.06 -17.37 -16.42
C ASP A 182 -1.12 -16.85 -15.32
N VAL A 183 -1.58 -16.93 -14.08
CA VAL A 183 -0.80 -16.56 -12.89
C VAL A 183 -0.39 -17.76 -12.04
N SER A 184 -0.45 -18.98 -12.58
CA SER A 184 -0.12 -20.21 -11.85
C SER A 184 1.28 -20.17 -11.23
N GLU A 185 2.26 -19.62 -11.97
CA GLU A 185 3.65 -19.47 -11.54
C GLU A 185 3.86 -18.48 -10.37
N MET A 186 2.90 -17.59 -10.08
CA MET A 186 2.99 -16.70 -8.90
C MET A 186 2.84 -17.49 -7.59
N GLY A 187 2.24 -18.67 -7.63
CA GLY A 187 2.03 -19.55 -6.48
C GLY A 187 1.08 -19.01 -5.39
N GLY A 188 0.66 -17.75 -5.46
CA GLY A 188 -0.17 -17.07 -4.48
C GLY A 188 -0.11 -15.54 -4.58
N LEU A 189 -0.67 -14.88 -3.57
CA LEU A 189 -0.59 -13.43 -3.36
C LEU A 189 -0.29 -13.09 -1.90
N CYS A 190 0.29 -11.92 -1.69
CA CYS A 190 0.38 -11.30 -0.38
C CYS A 190 -0.48 -10.02 -0.35
N VAL A 191 -1.06 -9.68 0.79
CA VAL A 191 -1.87 -8.47 0.97
C VAL A 191 -1.54 -7.78 2.29
N GLY A 192 -1.34 -6.47 2.22
CA GLY A 192 -1.33 -5.60 3.39
C GLY A 192 -2.68 -4.91 3.51
N TYR A 193 -3.29 -4.99 4.68
CA TYR A 193 -4.62 -4.43 4.92
C TYR A 193 -4.85 -4.05 6.38
N GLN A 194 -5.84 -3.19 6.59
CA GLN A 194 -6.45 -2.86 7.88
C GLN A 194 -7.97 -2.92 7.68
N THR A 195 -8.67 -3.45 8.67
CA THR A 195 -10.13 -3.57 8.66
C THR A 195 -10.64 -3.73 10.08
N ASP A 196 -11.79 -3.15 10.37
CA ASP A 196 -12.52 -3.33 11.64
C ASP A 196 -13.44 -4.56 11.64
N ASP A 197 -13.93 -4.98 10.47
CA ASP A 197 -14.69 -6.21 10.30
C ASP A 197 -13.98 -7.23 9.38
N GLN A 198 -14.55 -8.41 9.23
CA GLN A 198 -14.09 -9.46 8.33
C GLN A 198 -14.37 -9.07 6.87
N ILE A 199 -13.29 -8.92 6.09
CA ILE A 199 -13.35 -8.77 4.64
C ILE A 199 -12.85 -10.05 3.97
N SER A 200 -13.26 -10.32 2.75
CA SER A 200 -12.77 -11.45 1.95
C SER A 200 -11.97 -10.96 0.76
N MET A 201 -10.88 -11.67 0.42
CA MET A 201 -10.23 -11.51 -0.88
C MET A 201 -10.71 -12.64 -1.80
N VAL A 202 -11.35 -12.28 -2.90
CA VAL A 202 -12.00 -13.16 -3.87
C VAL A 202 -11.24 -13.11 -5.19
N LEU A 203 -11.07 -14.26 -5.83
CA LEU A 203 -10.47 -14.36 -7.17
C LEU A 203 -11.53 -14.10 -8.25
N ASP A 204 -11.21 -13.21 -9.19
CA ASP A 204 -12.05 -12.92 -10.36
C ASP A 204 -11.49 -13.64 -11.60
N PHE A 205 -12.34 -14.36 -12.32
CA PHE A 205 -11.98 -15.13 -13.51
C PHE A 205 -12.70 -14.63 -14.76
N ASP A 206 -12.35 -15.20 -15.91
CA ASP A 206 -13.07 -14.99 -17.16
C ASP A 206 -14.48 -15.62 -17.15
N ASP A 207 -15.28 -15.29 -18.17
CA ASP A 207 -16.64 -15.81 -18.31
C ASP A 207 -16.69 -17.35 -18.38
N SER A 208 -15.63 -18.01 -18.87
CA SER A 208 -15.60 -19.46 -19.05
C SER A 208 -15.53 -20.18 -17.71
N VAL A 209 -14.63 -19.74 -16.82
CA VAL A 209 -14.52 -20.26 -15.47
C VAL A 209 -15.71 -19.84 -14.62
N ASN A 210 -16.15 -18.58 -14.72
CA ASN A 210 -17.34 -18.12 -13.98
C ASN A 210 -18.60 -18.91 -14.36
N THR A 211 -18.77 -19.28 -15.64
CA THR A 211 -19.89 -20.13 -16.08
C THR A 211 -19.81 -21.54 -15.48
N LEU A 212 -18.60 -22.12 -15.39
CA LEU A 212 -18.39 -23.44 -14.77
C LEU A 212 -18.61 -23.42 -13.25
N MET A 213 -18.21 -22.32 -12.60
CA MET A 213 -18.32 -22.14 -11.15
C MET A 213 -19.74 -21.73 -10.72
N GLY A 214 -20.53 -21.11 -11.60
CA GLY A 214 -21.85 -20.58 -11.28
C GLY A 214 -21.77 -19.51 -10.19
N ASP A 215 -22.50 -19.71 -9.09
CA ASP A 215 -22.47 -18.81 -7.92
C ASP A 215 -21.32 -19.11 -6.94
N ALA A 216 -20.46 -20.09 -7.27
CA ALA A 216 -19.29 -20.41 -6.48
C ALA A 216 -18.09 -19.53 -6.85
N PHE A 217 -17.24 -19.24 -5.88
CA PHE A 217 -16.06 -18.43 -6.06
C PHE A 217 -14.96 -18.87 -5.09
N TYR A 218 -13.71 -18.52 -5.42
CA TYR A 218 -12.54 -18.80 -4.59
C TYR A 218 -12.25 -17.60 -3.70
N GLN A 219 -12.14 -17.82 -2.39
CA GLN A 219 -11.84 -16.74 -1.45
C GLN A 219 -10.89 -17.16 -0.32
N VAL A 220 -10.26 -16.15 0.27
CA VAL A 220 -9.65 -16.20 1.61
C VAL A 220 -10.26 -15.12 2.49
N ARG A 221 -10.39 -15.39 3.78
CA ARG A 221 -10.89 -14.43 4.76
C ARG A 221 -9.74 -13.64 5.34
N LEU A 222 -9.90 -12.32 5.39
CA LEU A 222 -8.97 -11.38 5.99
C LEU A 222 -9.57 -10.92 7.32
N SER A 223 -9.00 -11.38 8.43
CA SER A 223 -9.53 -11.07 9.77
C SER A 223 -9.07 -9.69 10.23
N ALA A 224 -9.98 -8.97 10.90
CA ALA A 224 -9.68 -7.75 11.66
C ALA A 224 -8.65 -8.02 12.77
N TYR A 225 -7.90 -6.98 13.15
CA TYR A 225 -6.98 -7.05 14.28
C TYR A 225 -7.76 -6.86 15.60
N ILE A 226 -7.73 -7.87 16.47
CA ILE A 226 -8.28 -7.76 17.83
C ILE A 226 -7.10 -7.53 18.78
N SER A 227 -6.93 -6.30 19.27
CA SER A 227 -5.93 -6.01 20.30
C SER A 227 -6.32 -6.70 21.62
N GLU A 228 -5.31 -7.18 22.38
CA GLU A 228 -5.51 -7.64 23.76
C GLU A 228 -5.93 -6.44 24.63
N GLY A 229 -7.23 -6.19 24.74
CA GLY A 229 -7.78 -5.06 25.50
C GLY A 229 -9.07 -4.45 24.94
N GLY A 230 -9.50 -4.84 23.73
CA GLY A 230 -10.80 -4.43 23.19
C GLY A 230 -10.88 -2.97 22.72
N PHE A 231 -9.74 -2.30 22.53
CA PHE A 231 -9.67 -0.98 21.91
C PHE A 231 -9.07 -1.13 20.50
N ALA A 232 -9.87 -0.85 19.48
CA ALA A 232 -9.44 -0.85 18.09
C ALA A 232 -8.76 0.49 17.70
N TYR A 233 -7.89 0.40 16.70
CA TYR A 233 -7.17 1.46 15.99
C TYR A 233 -5.94 2.11 16.67
N ARG A 234 -4.76 1.68 16.21
CA ARG A 234 -3.66 2.58 15.87
C ARG A 234 -3.31 2.36 14.40
N GLU A 235 -2.87 3.41 13.69
CA GLU A 235 -2.34 3.33 12.31
C GLU A 235 -1.23 2.26 12.15
N GLN A 236 -0.65 1.79 13.25
CA GLN A 236 0.42 0.79 13.34
C GLN A 236 -0.02 -0.67 13.18
N ASP A 237 -1.31 -1.00 13.14
CA ASP A 237 -1.81 -2.39 13.11
C ASP A 237 -2.08 -2.92 11.68
N GLU A 238 -1.23 -2.56 10.69
CA GLU A 238 -1.30 -3.14 9.34
C GLU A 238 -1.03 -4.66 9.39
N ARG A 239 -1.99 -5.46 8.92
CA ARG A 239 -1.82 -6.91 8.78
C ARG A 239 -1.23 -7.20 7.41
N ASN A 240 -0.19 -8.03 7.41
CA ASN A 240 0.51 -8.46 6.21
C ASN A 240 0.43 -9.98 6.11
N GLU A 241 -0.41 -10.49 5.22
CA GLU A 241 -0.68 -11.92 5.07
C GLU A 241 -0.37 -12.40 3.65
N CYS A 242 0.10 -13.64 3.53
CA CYS A 242 0.36 -14.27 2.24
C CYS A 242 -0.41 -15.58 2.12
N PHE A 243 -1.09 -15.74 1.00
CA PHE A 243 -1.94 -16.87 0.68
C PHE A 243 -1.41 -17.54 -0.57
N ALA A 244 -1.09 -18.82 -0.46
CA ALA A 244 -0.87 -19.66 -1.63
C ALA A 244 -2.19 -19.85 -2.38
N TRP A 245 -2.14 -20.21 -3.67
CA TRP A 245 -3.36 -20.57 -4.42
C TRP A 245 -4.19 -21.64 -3.71
N SER A 246 -3.53 -22.63 -3.11
CA SER A 246 -4.18 -23.70 -2.34
C SER A 246 -4.89 -23.24 -1.07
N ASP A 247 -4.66 -22.02 -0.59
CA ASP A 247 -5.33 -21.47 0.60
C ASP A 247 -6.71 -20.90 0.27
N PHE A 248 -6.99 -20.60 -1.00
CA PHE A 248 -8.29 -20.13 -1.45
C PHE A 248 -9.30 -21.28 -1.45
N VAL A 249 -10.35 -21.12 -0.65
CA VAL A 249 -11.42 -22.11 -0.51
C VAL A 249 -12.62 -21.71 -1.35
N VAL A 250 -13.34 -22.72 -1.85
CA VAL A 250 -14.60 -22.48 -2.57
C VAL A 250 -15.66 -22.02 -1.58
N ALA A 251 -16.30 -20.90 -1.88
CA ALA A 251 -17.47 -20.36 -1.18
C ALA A 251 -18.64 -20.17 -2.15
N ARG A 252 -19.85 -19.95 -1.62
CA ARG A 252 -21.09 -19.73 -2.38
C ARG A 252 -21.93 -18.63 -1.73
N ASN A 253 -22.70 -17.91 -2.55
CA ASN A 253 -23.61 -16.85 -2.11
C ASN A 253 -24.96 -17.35 -1.56
N VAL A 254 -25.24 -18.65 -1.63
CA VAL A 254 -26.50 -19.27 -1.19
C VAL A 254 -26.20 -20.57 -0.44
N ASP A 255 -26.74 -20.73 0.77
CA ASP A 255 -26.74 -21.99 1.52
C ASP A 255 -27.74 -22.97 0.89
N GLY A 256 -27.37 -23.50 -0.28
CA GLY A 256 -28.07 -24.59 -0.93
C GLY A 256 -27.15 -25.80 -1.02
N GLU A 257 -27.49 -26.88 -0.32
CA GLU A 257 -26.86 -28.20 -0.50
C GLU A 257 -27.00 -28.64 -1.97
N SER A 258 -25.99 -28.32 -2.76
CA SER A 258 -25.66 -29.02 -3.99
C SER A 258 -24.23 -29.51 -3.83
N THR A 259 -24.12 -30.73 -3.33
CA THR A 259 -22.89 -31.50 -3.10
C THR A 259 -22.29 -32.07 -4.38
N GLN A 260 -22.71 -31.64 -5.57
CA GLN A 260 -22.20 -32.18 -6.83
C GLN A 260 -22.10 -31.14 -7.96
N SER A 261 -20.89 -30.63 -8.16
CA SER A 261 -20.30 -30.48 -9.50
C SER A 261 -18.79 -30.39 -9.33
N PRO A 262 -17.99 -31.02 -10.21
CA PRO A 262 -16.54 -30.86 -10.14
C PRO A 262 -16.23 -29.39 -10.41
N PHE A 263 -15.89 -28.66 -9.34
CA PHE A 263 -15.30 -27.34 -9.51
C PHE A 263 -13.95 -27.56 -10.20
N ILE A 264 -13.65 -26.70 -11.16
CA ILE A 264 -12.28 -26.56 -11.66
C ILE A 264 -11.37 -26.34 -10.45
N SER A 265 -10.22 -27.02 -10.35
CA SER A 265 -9.35 -26.82 -9.19
C SER A 265 -8.79 -25.40 -9.20
N VAL A 266 -8.41 -24.88 -8.03
CA VAL A 266 -7.86 -23.51 -7.97
C VAL A 266 -6.61 -23.36 -8.84
N GLU A 267 -5.79 -24.41 -8.96
CA GLU A 267 -4.59 -24.44 -9.80
C GLU A 267 -4.90 -24.31 -11.29
N GLU A 268 -6.06 -24.77 -11.73
CA GLU A 268 -6.51 -24.61 -13.11
C GLU A 268 -7.28 -23.29 -13.29
N ALA A 269 -8.06 -22.88 -12.30
CA ALA A 269 -8.81 -21.62 -12.33
C ALA A 269 -7.89 -20.40 -12.42
N VAL A 270 -6.75 -20.40 -11.72
CA VAL A 270 -5.78 -19.28 -11.76
C VAL A 270 -5.07 -19.12 -13.11
N LYS A 271 -5.25 -20.06 -14.05
CA LYS A 271 -4.80 -19.88 -15.43
C LYS A 271 -5.70 -18.92 -16.24
N HIS A 272 -6.86 -18.60 -15.67
CA HIS A 272 -7.91 -17.78 -16.27
C HIS A 272 -8.25 -16.58 -15.37
N LEU A 273 -7.29 -16.14 -14.55
CA LEU A 273 -7.51 -15.03 -13.62
C LEU A 273 -7.63 -13.72 -14.41
N THR A 274 -8.56 -12.85 -14.04
CA THR A 274 -8.68 -11.48 -14.59
C THR A 274 -8.26 -10.44 -13.55
N GLY A 275 -8.45 -10.76 -12.27
CA GLY A 275 -8.07 -9.90 -11.15
C GLY A 275 -8.41 -10.51 -9.81
N ILE A 276 -8.41 -9.65 -8.78
CA ILE A 276 -8.90 -9.98 -7.44
C ILE A 276 -9.85 -8.89 -6.98
N ARG A 277 -10.73 -9.21 -6.03
CA ARG A 277 -11.57 -8.22 -5.36
C ARG A 277 -11.62 -8.42 -3.86
N PHE A 278 -11.64 -7.32 -3.13
CA PHE A 278 -11.92 -7.26 -1.71
C PHE A 278 -13.42 -7.09 -1.55
N GLU A 279 -14.07 -8.11 -0.99
CA GLU A 279 -15.50 -8.16 -0.75
C GLU A 279 -15.77 -7.86 0.73
N ILE A 280 -16.55 -6.80 0.96
CA ILE A 280 -17.04 -6.38 2.27
C ILE A 280 -18.53 -6.68 2.27
N LEU A 281 -18.95 -7.58 3.15
CA LEU A 281 -20.33 -8.06 3.20
C LEU A 281 -21.15 -7.22 4.18
N GLY A 282 -22.30 -6.73 3.74
CA GLY A 282 -23.21 -6.01 4.61
C GLY A 282 -23.94 -6.97 5.54
N VAL A 283 -23.47 -7.10 6.77
CA VAL A 283 -24.24 -7.67 7.87
C VAL A 283 -25.10 -6.57 8.51
N ARG A 284 -26.18 -6.94 9.20
CA ARG A 284 -27.22 -5.99 9.71
C ARG A 284 -26.74 -4.97 10.75
N ASN A 285 -25.44 -4.89 11.05
CA ASN A 285 -24.91 -3.90 11.96
C ASN A 285 -24.76 -2.57 11.21
N TYR A 286 -25.34 -1.51 11.78
CA TYR A 286 -25.32 -0.15 11.23
C TYR A 286 -23.98 0.56 11.43
N GLU A 287 -22.94 -0.19 11.80
CA GLU A 287 -21.59 0.34 11.93
C GLU A 287 -20.97 0.36 10.54
N MET A 288 -20.21 1.43 10.25
CA MET A 288 -19.53 1.55 8.98
C MET A 288 -18.24 0.77 9.08
N ASP A 289 -18.03 -0.19 8.18
CA ASP A 289 -16.82 -1.00 8.17
C ASP A 289 -15.70 -0.19 7.49
N GLU A 290 -14.74 0.29 8.28
CA GLU A 290 -13.55 0.98 7.82
C GLU A 290 -12.52 -0.03 7.30
N PHE A 291 -12.09 0.16 6.06
CA PHE A 291 -11.09 -0.67 5.42
C PHE A 291 -9.98 0.16 4.79
N LYS A 292 -8.78 -0.43 4.76
CA LYS A 292 -7.62 0.07 4.02
C LYS A 292 -6.87 -1.10 3.42
N ILE A 293 -6.70 -1.10 2.10
CA ILE A 293 -5.79 -2.01 1.40
C ILE A 293 -4.55 -1.21 1.07
N SER A 294 -3.38 -1.61 1.57
CA SER A 294 -2.13 -0.85 1.46
C SER A 294 -1.17 -1.44 0.44
N ARG A 295 -1.22 -2.76 0.20
CA ARG A 295 -0.37 -3.42 -0.79
C ARG A 295 -0.97 -4.74 -1.26
N ILE A 296 -0.64 -5.12 -2.49
CA ILE A 296 -0.76 -6.45 -3.07
C ILE A 296 0.65 -6.84 -3.49
N GLY A 297 1.15 -7.96 -2.99
CA GLY A 297 2.51 -8.44 -3.23
C GLY A 297 2.55 -9.79 -3.92
N ARG A 298 3.70 -10.11 -4.51
CA ARG A 298 3.98 -11.46 -5.03
C ARG A 298 4.15 -12.45 -3.88
N TYR A 299 3.60 -13.65 -4.05
CA TYR A 299 3.83 -14.72 -3.09
C TYR A 299 5.21 -15.34 -3.26
N VAL A 300 5.90 -15.51 -2.14
CA VAL A 300 7.25 -16.08 -2.12
C VAL A 300 7.25 -17.36 -1.29
N LYS A 301 7.26 -18.51 -1.96
CA LYS A 301 7.20 -19.83 -1.32
C LYS A 301 8.33 -20.08 -0.33
N THR A 302 9.52 -19.54 -0.60
CA THR A 302 10.72 -19.70 0.24
C THR A 302 10.62 -18.94 1.58
N ASN A 303 9.75 -17.93 1.69
CA ASN A 303 9.63 -17.06 2.87
C ASN A 303 8.55 -17.50 3.86
N LYS A 304 8.19 -18.80 3.88
CA LYS A 304 7.22 -19.37 4.85
C LYS A 304 5.89 -18.60 4.91
N ARG A 305 5.39 -18.12 3.76
CA ARG A 305 4.14 -17.33 3.67
C ARG A 305 4.18 -15.99 4.43
N LYS A 306 5.32 -15.31 4.39
CA LYS A 306 5.44 -13.91 4.81
C LYS A 306 5.76 -13.05 3.59
N PHE A 307 5.44 -11.76 3.67
CA PHE A 307 6.01 -10.77 2.77
C PHE A 307 7.54 -10.92 2.76
N LEU A 308 8.17 -10.54 1.66
CA LEU A 308 9.62 -10.43 1.60
C LEU A 308 10.10 -9.61 2.80
N ASP A 309 11.08 -10.14 3.54
CA ASP A 309 11.71 -9.39 4.63
C ASP A 309 12.55 -8.27 4.01
N GLU A 310 11.90 -7.14 3.75
CA GLU A 310 12.47 -5.93 3.15
C GLU A 310 13.52 -5.25 4.04
N GLU A 311 13.84 -5.79 5.22
CA GLU A 311 14.89 -5.22 6.07
C GLU A 311 16.25 -5.94 5.90
N ASN A 312 16.25 -7.19 5.42
CA ASN A 312 17.45 -8.05 5.47
C ASN A 312 17.81 -8.75 4.14
N LEU A 313 17.32 -8.28 2.99
CA LEU A 313 17.72 -8.89 1.72
C LEU A 313 19.20 -8.58 1.40
N PRO A 314 19.98 -9.57 0.91
CA PRO A 314 21.31 -9.31 0.41
C PRO A 314 21.24 -8.42 -0.84
N VAL A 315 22.30 -7.67 -1.11
CA VAL A 315 22.41 -6.89 -2.36
C VAL A 315 22.70 -7.83 -3.52
N VAL A 316 22.22 -7.48 -4.71
CA VAL A 316 22.53 -8.19 -5.94
C VAL A 316 24.04 -8.28 -6.17
N ASP A 317 24.51 -9.48 -6.52
CA ASP A 317 25.91 -9.78 -6.77
C ASP A 317 26.05 -10.72 -7.98
N GLU A 318 27.27 -11.13 -8.31
CA GLU A 318 27.58 -12.00 -9.45
C GLU A 318 26.88 -13.38 -9.38
N SER A 319 26.40 -13.81 -8.21
CA SER A 319 25.66 -15.07 -8.06
C SER A 319 24.20 -14.96 -8.49
N CYS A 320 23.67 -13.74 -8.62
CA CYS A 320 22.31 -13.50 -9.09
C CYS A 320 22.25 -13.52 -10.63
N VAL A 321 22.10 -14.72 -11.18
CA VAL A 321 21.97 -14.89 -12.64
C VAL A 321 20.58 -14.45 -13.10
N SER A 322 20.53 -13.66 -14.17
CA SER A 322 19.30 -13.17 -14.82
C SER A 322 18.28 -12.56 -13.84
N PRO A 323 18.65 -11.49 -13.11
CA PRO A 323 17.74 -10.86 -12.15
C PRO A 323 16.50 -10.29 -12.85
N VAL A 324 15.33 -10.61 -12.32
CA VAL A 324 14.05 -10.02 -12.73
C VAL A 324 13.58 -9.13 -11.58
N ALA A 325 13.27 -7.87 -11.86
CA ALA A 325 12.72 -7.02 -10.82
C ALA A 325 11.30 -7.50 -10.44
N VAL A 326 11.00 -7.44 -9.16
CA VAL A 326 9.72 -7.89 -8.58
C VAL A 326 9.03 -6.78 -7.78
N GLU A 327 9.79 -5.77 -7.39
CA GLU A 327 9.30 -4.57 -6.72
C GLU A 327 10.14 -3.37 -7.17
N ASN A 328 9.51 -2.22 -7.32
CA ASN A 328 10.17 -0.96 -7.67
C ASN A 328 9.92 0.08 -6.57
N PHE A 329 10.80 1.08 -6.51
CA PHE A 329 10.71 2.21 -5.58
C PHE A 329 10.84 3.53 -6.32
N CYS A 330 10.39 4.61 -5.67
CA CYS A 330 10.58 5.97 -6.14
C CYS A 330 11.65 6.66 -5.29
N GLU A 331 12.69 7.21 -5.92
CA GLU A 331 13.79 7.87 -5.22
C GLU A 331 13.31 9.04 -4.35
N CYS A 332 12.27 9.76 -4.79
CA CYS A 332 11.69 10.88 -4.03
C CYS A 332 11.14 10.47 -2.66
N ASN A 333 10.72 9.21 -2.49
CA ASN A 333 10.27 8.67 -1.21
C ASN A 333 11.42 8.46 -0.21
N TYR A 334 12.67 8.58 -0.67
CA TYR A 334 13.89 8.50 0.12
C TYR A 334 14.66 9.83 0.12
N ALA A 335 14.00 10.96 -0.14
CA ALA A 335 14.61 12.27 -0.06
C ALA A 335 15.04 12.62 1.37
N ASP A 336 16.13 13.39 1.52
CA ASP A 336 16.64 13.84 2.82
C ASP A 336 15.58 14.54 3.67
N SER A 337 14.66 15.30 3.06
CA SER A 337 13.57 15.95 3.79
C SER A 337 12.61 14.96 4.44
N ILE A 338 12.34 13.84 3.77
CA ILE A 338 11.52 12.74 4.32
C ILE A 338 12.30 12.02 5.41
N ALA A 339 13.58 11.71 5.17
CA ALA A 339 14.46 11.08 6.16
C ALA A 339 14.55 11.89 7.46
N VAL A 340 14.76 13.20 7.34
CA VAL A 340 14.83 14.12 8.48
C VAL A 340 13.50 14.15 9.23
N HIS A 341 12.38 14.25 8.50
CA HIS A 341 11.05 14.23 9.12
C HIS A 341 10.80 12.95 9.91
N GLU A 342 11.07 11.79 9.31
CA GLU A 342 10.88 10.49 9.95
C GLU A 342 11.78 10.34 11.18
N GLY A 343 13.03 10.79 11.09
CA GLY A 343 13.93 10.81 12.25
C GLY A 343 13.45 11.74 13.37
N TYR A 344 12.88 12.91 13.05
CA TYR A 344 12.28 13.79 14.07
C TYR A 344 11.11 13.11 14.79
N ARG A 345 10.22 12.44 14.02
CA ARG A 345 9.06 11.71 14.55
C ARG A 345 9.48 10.58 15.49
N ILE A 346 10.38 9.71 15.05
CA ILE A 346 10.88 8.59 15.87
C ILE A 346 11.60 9.11 17.12
N GLY A 347 12.49 10.10 16.97
CA GLY A 347 13.20 10.68 18.12
C GLY A 347 12.28 11.34 19.15
N TYR A 348 11.17 11.93 18.70
CA TYR A 348 10.12 12.41 19.59
C TYR A 348 9.46 11.26 20.35
N ASP A 349 9.02 10.20 19.66
CA ASP A 349 8.36 9.06 20.29
C ASP A 349 9.28 8.40 21.33
N GLU A 350 10.55 8.14 20.98
CA GLU A 350 11.54 7.56 21.89
C GLU A 350 11.78 8.42 23.14
N ALA A 351 11.89 9.74 22.99
CA ALA A 351 12.09 10.64 24.13
C ALA A 351 10.91 10.59 25.12
N PHE A 352 9.68 10.52 24.61
CA PHE A 352 8.49 10.45 25.45
C PHE A 352 8.28 9.08 26.06
N GLU A 353 8.58 7.98 25.36
CA GLU A 353 8.58 6.64 25.96
C GLU A 353 9.58 6.56 27.11
N GLU A 354 10.80 7.08 26.92
CA GLU A 354 11.82 7.14 27.96
C GLU A 354 11.33 7.98 29.15
N ALA A 355 10.80 9.18 28.91
CA ALA A 355 10.29 10.05 29.96
C ALA A 355 9.10 9.44 30.73
N ILE A 356 8.14 8.83 30.03
CA ILE A 356 7.01 8.14 30.66
C ILE A 356 7.55 6.99 31.52
N SER A 357 8.47 6.18 31.02
CA SER A 357 9.06 5.09 31.81
C SER A 357 9.72 5.59 33.11
N LYS A 358 10.34 6.77 33.06
CA LYS A 358 11.06 7.41 34.18
C LYS A 358 10.12 8.07 35.20
N PHE A 359 9.06 8.75 34.74
CA PHE A 359 8.24 9.64 35.59
C PHE A 359 6.84 9.12 35.92
N ASN A 360 6.30 8.13 35.19
CA ASN A 360 4.93 7.62 35.35
C ASN A 360 4.64 6.94 36.72
N LYS A 361 5.65 6.80 37.58
CA LYS A 361 5.52 6.13 38.90
C LYS A 361 5.75 7.03 40.11
N ARG A 362 6.02 8.34 39.94
CA ARG A 362 6.57 9.15 41.06
C ARG A 362 5.80 10.41 41.44
N ASP A 363 5.13 11.12 40.51
CA ASP A 363 4.43 12.38 40.84
C ASP A 363 3.40 12.77 39.75
N LEU A 364 2.18 13.14 40.16
CA LEU A 364 1.10 13.61 39.26
C LEU A 364 1.51 14.87 38.50
N ALA A 365 2.22 15.80 39.14
CA ALA A 365 2.65 17.06 38.52
C ALA A 365 3.67 16.81 37.40
N MET A 366 4.61 15.87 37.60
CA MET A 366 5.58 15.48 36.58
C MET A 366 4.89 14.77 35.41
N SER A 367 3.95 13.88 35.69
CA SER A 367 3.16 13.18 34.66
C SER A 367 2.34 14.15 33.80
N LEU A 368 1.71 15.15 34.43
CA LEU A 368 0.96 16.19 33.73
C LEU A 368 1.87 17.07 32.86
N CYS A 369 3.04 17.44 33.37
CA CYS A 369 4.05 18.19 32.61
C CYS A 369 4.50 17.42 31.36
N VAL A 370 4.88 16.14 31.48
CA VAL A 370 5.27 15.30 30.35
C VAL A 370 4.11 15.15 29.36
N SER A 371 2.89 14.93 29.83
CA SER A 371 1.71 14.77 28.97
C SER A 371 1.38 16.05 28.19
N ASN A 372 1.44 17.22 28.83
CA ASN A 372 1.22 18.51 28.16
C ASN A 372 2.33 18.83 27.15
N LEU A 373 3.58 18.53 27.51
CA LEU A 373 4.71 18.74 26.61
C LEU A 373 4.61 17.82 25.38
N ARG A 374 4.14 16.58 25.56
CA ARG A 374 3.87 15.63 24.47
C ARG A 374 2.89 16.24 23.47
N VAL A 375 1.72 16.70 23.95
CA VAL A 375 0.73 17.34 23.07
C VAL A 375 1.32 18.56 22.37
N LYS A 376 2.02 19.45 23.10
CA LYS A 376 2.61 20.66 22.52
C LYS A 376 3.64 20.34 21.44
N LEU A 377 4.63 19.50 21.74
CA LEU A 377 5.72 19.18 20.82
C LEU A 377 5.24 18.30 19.65
N GLY A 378 4.23 17.46 19.87
CA GLY A 378 3.58 16.71 18.80
C GLY A 378 2.93 17.61 17.75
N LEU A 379 2.42 18.78 18.13
CA LEU A 379 1.89 19.79 17.20
C LEU A 379 2.99 20.55 16.44
N GLU A 380 4.23 20.53 16.94
CA GLU A 380 5.40 21.15 16.29
C GLU A 380 6.08 20.20 15.30
N ILE A 381 5.78 18.89 15.36
CA ILE A 381 6.23 17.94 14.34
C ILE A 381 5.59 18.37 13.01
N PRO A 382 6.40 18.70 11.98
CA PRO A 382 5.86 19.18 10.72
C PRO A 382 4.85 18.18 10.17
N ALA A 383 3.65 18.63 9.79
CA ALA A 383 2.72 17.78 9.06
C ALA A 383 3.41 17.32 7.78
N SER A 384 3.72 16.04 7.73
CA SER A 384 4.41 15.46 6.61
C SER A 384 3.40 15.28 5.47
N ARG A 385 3.84 15.52 4.24
CA ARG A 385 3.23 14.90 3.06
C ARG A 385 4.01 13.63 2.71
N THR A 386 4.31 12.77 3.69
CA THR A 386 5.07 11.52 3.52
C THR A 386 4.18 10.36 3.08
N GLY A 387 2.99 10.65 2.54
CA GLY A 387 2.33 9.67 1.69
C GLY A 387 3.34 9.29 0.60
N LEU A 388 3.64 8.00 0.51
CA LEU A 388 4.48 7.45 -0.54
C LEU A 388 3.92 7.98 -1.86
N GLN A 389 4.71 8.80 -2.57
CA GLN A 389 4.22 9.46 -3.77
C GLN A 389 4.46 8.53 -4.96
N PRO A 390 3.49 8.48 -5.89
CA PRO A 390 3.70 7.83 -7.17
C PRO A 390 4.78 8.57 -7.98
N CYS A 391 5.55 7.86 -8.79
CA CYS A 391 6.56 8.47 -9.66
C CYS A 391 6.57 7.84 -11.06
N ASP A 392 6.91 8.64 -12.07
CA ASP A 392 6.98 8.19 -13.46
C ASP A 392 8.21 7.33 -13.76
N ASN A 393 9.24 7.40 -12.90
CA ASN A 393 10.53 6.71 -13.07
C ASN A 393 10.80 5.76 -11.88
N ALA A 394 9.99 4.72 -11.75
CA ALA A 394 10.21 3.70 -10.73
C ALA A 394 11.51 2.91 -11.04
N VAL A 395 12.35 2.73 -10.02
CA VAL A 395 13.63 2.01 -10.11
C VAL A 395 13.49 0.65 -9.41
N PRO A 396 14.12 -0.43 -9.91
CA PRO A 396 14.13 -1.73 -9.24
C PRO A 396 14.53 -1.62 -7.77
N LYS A 397 13.68 -2.11 -6.87
CA LYS A 397 13.95 -2.24 -5.44
C LYS A 397 14.43 -3.65 -5.13
N ILE A 398 13.59 -4.64 -5.44
CA ILE A 398 13.85 -6.05 -5.19
C ILE A 398 13.96 -6.79 -6.51
N LEU A 399 14.98 -7.63 -6.61
CA LEU A 399 15.29 -8.51 -7.73
C LEU A 399 15.14 -9.96 -7.30
N GLN A 400 14.50 -10.79 -8.12
CA GLN A 400 14.50 -12.24 -8.01
C GLN A 400 15.54 -12.83 -8.96
N CYS A 401 16.45 -13.64 -8.43
CA CYS A 401 17.47 -14.34 -9.20
C CYS A 401 16.92 -15.65 -9.78
N SER A 402 17.61 -16.25 -10.76
CA SER A 402 17.19 -17.51 -11.38
C SER A 402 17.10 -18.70 -10.42
N ASP A 403 17.79 -18.65 -9.27
CA ASP A 403 17.73 -19.65 -8.21
C ASP A 403 16.52 -19.46 -7.26
N GLY A 404 15.70 -18.44 -7.51
CA GLY A 404 14.54 -18.07 -6.70
C GLY A 404 14.87 -17.24 -5.45
N SER A 405 16.14 -16.87 -5.24
CA SER A 405 16.53 -15.95 -4.16
C SER A 405 16.13 -14.51 -4.48
N TYR A 406 15.92 -13.70 -3.45
CA TYR A 406 15.54 -12.29 -3.56
C TYR A 406 16.65 -11.40 -3.01
N ARG A 407 16.89 -10.28 -3.69
CA ARG A 407 18.00 -9.37 -3.41
C ARG A 407 17.59 -7.93 -3.61
N PHE A 408 18.21 -6.99 -2.91
CA PHE A 408 18.09 -5.58 -3.26
C PHE A 408 18.87 -5.26 -4.52
N SER A 409 18.35 -4.32 -5.32
CA SER A 409 19.18 -3.65 -6.32
C SER A 409 20.31 -2.88 -5.63
N SER A 410 21.41 -2.70 -6.35
CA SER A 410 22.55 -1.93 -5.86
C SER A 410 22.16 -0.47 -5.62
N GLU A 411 21.34 0.07 -6.51
CA GLU A 411 20.81 1.44 -6.49
C GLU A 411 19.97 1.67 -5.23
N PHE A 412 19.01 0.78 -4.96
CA PHE A 412 18.18 0.88 -3.76
C PHE A 412 19.00 0.75 -2.48
N SER A 413 19.93 -0.20 -2.43
CA SER A 413 20.76 -0.43 -1.23
C SER A 413 21.62 0.79 -0.87
N GLN A 414 22.19 1.46 -1.87
CA GLN A 414 22.96 2.69 -1.67
C GLN A 414 22.07 3.83 -1.19
N LEU A 415 20.92 4.04 -1.84
CA LEU A 415 19.98 5.09 -1.46
C LEU A 415 19.43 4.88 -0.05
N LYS A 416 19.01 3.66 0.28
CA LYS A 416 18.50 3.28 1.60
C LYS A 416 19.55 3.50 2.68
N SER A 417 20.81 3.14 2.43
CA SER A 417 21.91 3.36 3.37
C SER A 417 22.12 4.86 3.65
N SER A 418 22.06 5.71 2.62
CA SER A 418 22.14 7.17 2.78
C SER A 418 20.94 7.72 3.57
N TYR A 419 19.74 7.29 3.20
CA TYR A 419 18.49 7.65 3.87
C TYR A 419 18.54 7.29 5.36
N ASP A 420 18.92 6.06 5.69
CA ASP A 420 18.97 5.58 7.08
C ASP A 420 19.99 6.35 7.91
N ALA A 421 21.14 6.72 7.34
CA ALA A 421 22.12 7.55 8.03
C ALA A 421 21.55 8.92 8.41
N VAL A 422 20.76 9.54 7.52
CA VAL A 422 20.08 10.81 7.78
C VAL A 422 18.99 10.63 8.85
N VAL A 423 18.16 9.58 8.74
CA VAL A 423 17.14 9.25 9.74
C VAL A 423 17.78 9.10 11.12
N GLN A 424 18.81 8.27 11.25
CA GLN A 424 19.48 8.03 12.54
C GLN A 424 20.09 9.30 13.14
N SER A 425 20.70 10.15 12.31
CA SER A 425 21.22 11.44 12.77
C SER A 425 20.10 12.35 13.30
N ALA A 426 18.95 12.39 12.60
CA ALA A 426 17.79 13.17 13.01
C ALA A 426 17.11 12.59 14.28
N ILE A 427 17.04 11.27 14.44
CA ILE A 427 16.55 10.59 15.66
C ILE A 427 17.34 11.07 16.87
N LEU A 428 18.66 10.93 16.83
CA LEU A 428 19.53 11.28 17.95
C LEU A 428 19.37 12.75 18.35
N LYS A 429 19.33 13.64 17.36
CA LYS A 429 19.15 15.07 17.59
C LYS A 429 17.77 15.38 18.20
N SER A 430 16.70 14.92 17.56
CA SER A 430 15.32 15.13 18.00
C SER A 430 15.09 14.59 19.41
N LYS A 431 15.55 13.36 19.68
CA LYS A 431 15.44 12.74 20.99
C LYS A 431 16.11 13.57 22.08
N GLN A 432 17.35 14.01 21.84
CA GLN A 432 18.07 14.81 22.81
C GLN A 432 17.41 16.18 23.05
N ASP A 433 16.95 16.85 22.00
CA ASP A 433 16.26 18.14 22.09
C ASP A 433 14.96 18.00 22.91
N ASN A 434 14.18 16.94 22.68
CA ASN A 434 12.96 16.67 23.43
C ASN A 434 13.22 16.30 24.90
N LEU A 435 14.22 15.46 25.17
CA LEU A 435 14.63 15.13 26.55
C LEU A 435 15.07 16.37 27.34
N ASN A 436 15.81 17.28 26.71
CA ASN A 436 16.21 18.55 27.34
C ASN A 436 14.99 19.41 27.74
N GLN A 437 13.97 19.47 26.89
CA GLN A 437 12.73 20.19 27.19
C GLN A 437 11.93 19.53 28.32
N ILE A 438 11.87 18.20 28.32
CA ILE A 438 11.23 17.41 29.39
C ILE A 438 11.92 17.66 30.72
N ASP A 439 13.25 17.53 30.76
CA ASP A 439 14.03 17.75 31.98
C ASP A 439 13.89 19.19 32.49
N SER A 440 13.83 20.19 31.59
CA SER A 440 13.56 21.59 31.97
C SER A 440 12.16 21.76 32.59
N CYS A 441 11.13 21.11 32.03
CA CYS A 441 9.78 21.16 32.57
C CYS A 441 9.71 20.52 33.97
N VAL A 442 10.33 19.36 34.16
CA VAL A 442 10.35 18.65 35.45
C VAL A 442 11.14 19.40 36.52
N SER A 443 12.30 19.94 36.17
CA SER A 443 13.14 20.69 37.12
C SER A 443 12.48 21.98 37.60
N ASN A 444 11.68 22.65 36.77
CA ASN A 444 10.88 23.82 37.17
C ASN A 444 9.76 23.48 38.19
N LEU A 445 9.30 22.23 38.23
CA LEU A 445 8.33 21.77 39.24
C LEU A 445 8.98 21.41 40.59
N SER A 446 10.29 21.19 40.58
CA SER A 446 11.04 20.64 41.72
C SER A 446 11.55 21.70 42.70
N VAL A 447 11.27 22.99 42.44
CA VAL A 447 11.65 24.10 43.32
C VAL A 447 10.49 24.40 44.27
N PRO A 448 10.57 24.05 45.57
CA PRO A 448 9.66 24.64 46.53
C PRO A 448 9.99 26.12 46.59
N LYS A 449 9.04 27.00 46.23
CA LYS A 449 9.13 28.40 46.69
C LYS A 449 9.16 28.32 48.22
N PRO A 450 10.22 28.79 48.90
CA PRO A 450 10.14 28.96 50.33
C PRO A 450 8.99 29.93 50.58
N VAL A 451 7.91 29.42 51.17
CA VAL A 451 6.89 30.27 51.76
C VAL A 451 7.59 30.94 52.92
N ALA A 452 7.91 32.23 52.77
CA ALA A 452 8.26 33.05 53.91
C ALA A 452 7.06 32.98 54.87
N ILE A 453 7.26 32.28 55.99
CA ILE A 453 6.37 32.38 57.13
C ILE A 453 6.69 33.77 57.69
N ASP A 454 5.91 34.77 57.30
CA ASP A 454 5.89 36.01 58.04
C ASP A 454 5.26 35.68 59.40
N ASP A 455 6.10 35.69 60.43
CA ASP A 455 5.71 35.61 61.83
C ASP A 455 4.64 36.68 62.12
N VAL A 456 3.41 36.25 62.33
CA VAL A 456 2.36 37.08 62.93
C VAL A 456 2.47 36.88 64.45
N GLU A 457 3.13 37.85 65.10
CA GLU A 457 3.08 38.08 66.56
C GLU A 457 1.66 38.37 67.07
#